data_AF-A0A7J9H523-F1
#
_entry.id   AF-A0A7J9H523-F1
#
_cell.length_a   1.000
_cell.length_b   1.000
_cell.length_c   1.000
_cell.angle_alpha   90.00
_cell.angle_beta   90.00
_cell.angle_gamma   90.00
#
_symmetry.space_group_name_H-M   'P 1'
#
loop_
_entity.id
_entity.type
_entity.pdbx_description
1 polymer ?
#
loop_
_entity_poly.entity_id
_entity_poly.type
_entity_poly.pdbx_seq_one_letter_code
_entity_poly.pdbx_strand_id
1 'polypeptide(L)'
;MSLTPNSRMEIRRNRYKVAVGTEEGRRRREDNMVEIRKNHREESLQKKRREGLQAQPMLASLHSSAVEKKLENLPAIVAGTWANDSNMQLEATTQFRKLLSIG
;
A
#
# COMPACT_ATOMS: atom_id res chain seq x y z
N MET A 1 17.94 -33.92 9.60
CA MET A 1 16.90 -34.12 10.63
C MET A 1 16.06 -35.32 10.25
N SER A 2 16.35 -36.50 10.79
CA SER A 2 15.61 -37.73 10.51
C SER A 2 14.32 -37.76 11.32
N LEU A 3 13.18 -37.70 10.63
CA LEU A 3 11.87 -37.95 11.21
C LEU A 3 11.84 -39.38 11.76
N THR A 4 11.65 -39.53 13.07
CA THR A 4 11.53 -40.85 13.70
C THR A 4 10.35 -41.61 13.07
N PRO A 5 10.39 -42.95 12.97
CA PRO A 5 9.36 -43.75 12.29
C PRO A 5 7.91 -43.41 12.73
N ASN A 6 7.74 -42.97 13.97
CA ASN A 6 6.45 -42.58 14.52
C ASN A 6 5.87 -41.31 13.89
N SER A 7 6.68 -40.28 13.65
CA SER A 7 6.25 -39.01 13.04
C SER A 7 5.75 -39.17 11.59
N ARG A 8 6.36 -40.09 10.83
CA ARG A 8 5.94 -40.39 9.45
C ARG A 8 4.60 -41.12 9.41
N MET A 9 4.32 -41.96 10.41
CA MET A 9 3.03 -42.63 10.57
C MET A 9 1.93 -41.65 11.03
N GLU A 10 2.23 -40.72 11.93
CA GLU A 10 1.27 -39.69 12.35
C GLU A 10 0.81 -38.80 11.20
N ILE A 11 1.73 -38.37 10.33
CA ILE A 11 1.39 -37.59 9.14
C ILE A 11 0.44 -38.37 8.22
N ARG A 12 0.66 -39.69 8.07
CA ARG A 12 -0.19 -40.54 7.22
C ARG A 12 -1.57 -40.76 7.83
N ARG A 13 -1.64 -40.97 9.15
CA ARG A 13 -2.89 -41.09 9.92
C ARG A 13 -3.71 -39.81 9.87
N ASN A 14 -3.07 -38.65 10.01
CA ASN A 14 -3.72 -37.35 9.93
C ASN A 14 -4.22 -36.98 8.52
N ARG A 15 -3.83 -37.72 7.48
CA ARG A 15 -4.24 -37.48 6.07
C ARG A 15 -5.29 -38.45 5.55
N TYR A 16 -5.55 -39.56 6.24
CA TYR A 16 -6.51 -40.57 5.77
C TYR A 16 -7.85 -40.39 6.48
N LYS A 17 -8.93 -40.20 5.69
CA LYS A 17 -10.29 -39.91 6.20
C LYS A 17 -10.30 -38.76 7.21
N VAL A 18 -9.73 -37.62 6.81
CA VAL A 18 -9.67 -36.41 7.62
C VAL A 18 -11.08 -35.89 7.88
N ALA A 19 -11.68 -36.31 8.99
CA ALA A 19 -12.65 -35.48 9.67
C ALA A 19 -11.88 -34.27 10.21
N VAL A 20 -12.46 -33.07 10.11
CA VAL A 20 -11.86 -31.85 10.68
C VAL A 20 -11.52 -32.14 12.14
N GLY A 21 -10.22 -32.28 12.45
CA GLY A 21 -9.78 -32.48 13.81
C GLY A 21 -10.18 -31.27 14.64
N THR A 22 -10.50 -31.45 15.92
CA THR A 22 -10.89 -30.33 16.81
C THR A 22 -9.85 -29.21 16.82
N GLU A 23 -8.56 -29.56 16.80
CA GLU A 23 -7.44 -28.61 16.73
C GLU A 23 -7.30 -27.97 15.34
N GLU A 24 -7.56 -28.70 14.26
CA GLU A 24 -7.52 -28.16 12.90
C GLU A 24 -8.69 -27.20 12.66
N GLY A 25 -9.87 -27.50 13.21
CA GLY A 25 -11.04 -26.62 13.23
C GLY A 25 -10.80 -25.36 14.04
N ARG A 26 -10.11 -25.45 15.19
CA ARG A 26 -9.70 -24.28 15.99
C ARG A 26 -8.77 -23.37 15.19
N ARG A 27 -7.71 -23.93 14.58
CA ARG A 27 -6.77 -23.17 13.74
C ARG A 27 -7.48 -22.45 12.59
N ARG A 28 -8.34 -23.16 11.85
CA ARG A 28 -9.12 -22.55 10.76
C ARG A 28 -9.99 -21.37 11.22
N ARG A 29 -10.60 -21.46 12.41
CA ARG A 29 -11.40 -20.37 12.97
C ARG A 29 -10.55 -19.16 13.33
N GLU A 30 -9.36 -19.38 13.88
CA GLU A 30 -8.42 -18.31 14.24
C GLU A 30 -7.86 -17.62 13.00
N ASP A 31 -7.43 -18.39 12.01
CA ASP A 31 -6.91 -17.88 10.74
C ASP A 31 -7.98 -17.04 10.01
N ASN A 32 -9.21 -17.56 9.93
CA ASN A 32 -10.32 -16.84 9.30
C ASN A 32 -10.67 -15.55 10.06
N MET A 33 -10.64 -15.57 11.39
CA MET A 33 -10.91 -14.38 12.20
C MET A 33 -9.87 -13.27 11.97
N VAL A 34 -8.59 -13.65 11.86
CA VAL A 34 -7.51 -12.70 11.54
C VAL A 34 -7.66 -12.16 10.12
N GLU A 35 -8.00 -13.02 9.16
CA GLU A 35 -8.24 -12.65 7.78
C GLU A 35 -9.40 -11.64 7.65
N ILE A 36 -10.53 -11.87 8.32
CA ILE A 36 -11.67 -10.94 8.35
C ILE A 36 -11.25 -9.57 8.89
N ARG A 37 -10.49 -9.53 9.99
CA ARG A 37 -10.00 -8.26 10.58
C ARG A 37 -9.08 -7.52 9.61
N LYS A 38 -8.19 -8.25 8.93
CA LYS A 38 -7.27 -7.67 7.94
C LYS A 38 -8.03 -7.11 6.75
N ASN A 39 -8.98 -7.88 6.20
CA ASN A 39 -9.79 -7.45 5.07
C ASN A 39 -10.64 -6.23 5.43
N HIS A 40 -11.29 -6.21 6.59
CA HIS A 40 -12.04 -5.04 7.05
C HIS A 40 -11.15 -3.78 7.20
N ARG A 41 -9.93 -3.95 7.70
CA ARG A 41 -8.95 -2.86 7.80
C ARG A 41 -8.53 -2.37 6.42
N GLU A 42 -8.21 -3.27 5.50
CA GLU A 42 -7.80 -2.93 4.14
C GLU A 42 -8.95 -2.26 3.37
N GLU A 43 -10.17 -2.77 3.47
CA GLU A 43 -11.37 -2.17 2.89
C GLU A 43 -11.63 -0.77 3.47
N SER A 44 -11.51 -0.60 4.79
CA SER A 44 -11.66 0.72 5.43
C SER A 44 -10.59 1.71 4.97
N LEU A 45 -9.34 1.26 4.83
CA LEU A 45 -8.24 2.07 4.30
C LEU A 45 -8.45 2.41 2.84
N GLN A 46 -8.91 1.45 2.03
CA GLN A 46 -9.21 1.66 0.63
C GLN A 46 -10.36 2.64 0.43
N LYS A 47 -11.42 2.55 1.25
CA LYS A 47 -12.50 3.54 1.30
C LYS A 47 -11.96 4.91 1.68
N LYS A 48 -11.15 5.04 2.74
CA LYS A 48 -10.51 6.32 3.11
C LYS A 48 -9.59 6.86 2.01
N ARG A 49 -8.86 6.02 1.26
CA ARG A 49 -8.06 6.45 0.11
C ARG A 49 -8.96 6.94 -1.03
N ARG A 50 -10.00 6.19 -1.38
CA ARG A 50 -10.93 6.52 -2.48
C ARG A 50 -11.79 7.74 -2.18
N GLU A 51 -12.32 7.81 -0.97
CA GLU A 51 -13.16 8.91 -0.48
C GLU A 51 -12.29 10.09 -0.02
N GLY A 52 -11.03 9.89 0.38
CA GLY A 52 -10.07 10.96 0.62
C GLY A 52 -9.75 11.77 -0.65
N LEU A 53 -9.92 11.16 -1.84
CA LEU A 53 -9.94 11.89 -3.11
C LEU A 53 -11.24 12.70 -3.34
N GLN A 54 -12.35 12.38 -2.67
CA GLN A 54 -13.66 13.02 -2.87
C GLN A 54 -14.11 13.95 -1.73
N ALA A 55 -13.62 13.76 -0.49
CA ALA A 55 -14.11 14.45 0.72
C ALA A 55 -13.43 15.79 1.01
N GLN A 56 -12.60 16.30 0.09
CA GLN A 56 -12.04 17.65 0.17
C GLN A 56 -12.38 18.46 -1.09
N PRO A 57 -13.65 18.66 -1.51
CA PRO A 57 -13.92 19.51 -2.67
C PRO A 57 -13.47 20.96 -2.45
N MET A 58 -13.26 21.42 -1.20
CA MET A 58 -12.78 22.78 -0.92
C MET A 58 -11.24 22.88 -0.82
N LEU A 59 -10.54 21.90 -0.23
CA LEU A 59 -9.07 21.88 -0.18
C LEU A 59 -8.45 21.23 -1.42
N ALA A 60 -9.07 20.21 -2.00
CA ALA A 60 -8.65 19.61 -3.26
C ALA A 60 -8.97 20.50 -4.47
N SER A 61 -9.95 21.41 -4.43
CA SER A 61 -10.11 22.42 -5.49
C SER A 61 -9.00 23.49 -5.43
N LEU A 62 -8.61 23.92 -4.22
CA LEU A 62 -7.48 24.82 -4.03
C LEU A 62 -6.14 24.14 -4.40
N HIS A 63 -5.95 22.88 -3.99
CA HIS A 63 -4.80 22.06 -4.37
C HIS A 63 -4.82 21.66 -5.84
N SER A 64 -5.98 21.39 -6.46
CA SER A 64 -6.10 21.09 -7.89
C SER A 64 -5.73 22.31 -8.70
N SER A 65 -6.22 23.51 -8.38
CA SER A 65 -5.78 24.71 -9.11
C SER A 65 -4.30 25.05 -8.88
N ALA A 66 -3.77 24.78 -7.67
CA ALA A 66 -2.35 24.98 -7.38
C ALA A 66 -1.46 23.93 -8.06
N VAL A 67 -1.93 22.68 -8.17
CA VAL A 67 -1.26 21.59 -8.88
C VAL A 67 -1.35 21.82 -10.38
N GLU A 68 -2.49 22.23 -10.91
CA GLU A 68 -2.72 22.56 -12.32
C GLU A 68 -1.83 23.72 -12.76
N LYS A 69 -1.77 24.82 -11.99
CA LYS A 69 -0.79 25.91 -12.22
C LYS A 69 0.68 25.47 -12.08
N LYS A 70 0.98 24.49 -11.22
CA LYS A 70 2.34 23.91 -11.12
C LYS A 70 2.66 22.97 -12.27
N LEU A 71 1.66 22.28 -12.82
CA LEU A 71 1.77 21.43 -14.01
C LEU A 71 1.97 22.29 -15.27
N GLU A 72 1.35 23.47 -15.36
CA GLU A 72 1.64 24.46 -16.42
C GLU A 72 3.11 24.90 -16.41
N ASN A 73 3.74 24.96 -15.23
CA ASN A 73 5.15 25.32 -15.07
C ASN A 73 6.13 24.15 -15.27
N LEU A 74 5.67 22.90 -15.50
CA LEU A 74 6.55 21.74 -15.68
C LEU A 74 7.60 21.94 -16.78
N PRO A 75 7.29 22.47 -17.99
CA PRO A 75 8.29 22.67 -19.02
C PRO A 75 9.43 23.59 -18.56
N ALA A 76 9.13 24.63 -17.78
CA ALA A 76 10.11 25.55 -17.25
C ALA A 76 10.99 24.89 -16.16
N ILE A 77 10.39 24.09 -15.27
CA ILE A 77 11.15 23.36 -14.24
C ILE A 77 12.06 22.31 -14.90
N VAL A 78 11.57 21.58 -15.91
CA VAL A 78 12.38 20.65 -16.70
C VAL A 78 13.54 21.39 -17.35
N ALA A 79 13.29 22.48 -18.08
CA ALA A 79 14.35 23.28 -18.70
C ALA A 79 15.39 23.76 -17.68
N GLY A 80 14.95 24.19 -16.49
CA GLY A 80 15.84 24.61 -15.40
C GLY A 80 16.75 23.49 -14.86
N THR A 81 16.27 22.23 -14.83
CA THR A 81 17.12 21.08 -14.45
C THR A 81 18.18 20.74 -15.49
N TRP A 82 17.95 21.05 -16.76
CA TRP A 82 18.90 20.82 -17.85
C TRP A 82 19.76 22.05 -18.18
N ALA A 83 19.58 23.17 -17.46
CA ALA A 83 20.38 24.38 -17.65
C ALA A 83 21.82 24.19 -17.16
N ASN A 84 22.77 24.97 -17.69
CA ASN A 84 24.19 24.92 -17.27
C ASN A 84 24.49 25.78 -16.02
N ASP A 85 23.51 26.50 -15.50
CA ASP A 85 23.64 27.29 -14.27
C ASP A 85 23.25 26.47 -13.04
N SER A 86 24.15 26.37 -12.07
CA SER A 86 23.95 25.63 -10.81
C SER A 86 22.81 26.20 -9.96
N ASN A 87 22.60 27.52 -9.97
CA ASN A 87 21.51 28.13 -9.21
C ASN A 87 20.13 27.77 -9.78
N MET A 88 20.00 27.80 -11.11
CA MET A 88 18.78 27.37 -11.80
C MET A 88 18.46 25.89 -11.57
N GLN A 89 19.48 25.02 -11.58
CA GLN A 89 19.29 23.60 -11.30
C GLN A 89 18.78 23.36 -9.87
N LEU A 90 19.34 24.04 -8.88
CA LEU A 90 18.94 23.92 -7.47
C LEU A 90 17.49 24.37 -7.27
N GLU A 91 17.12 25.50 -7.86
CA GLU A 91 15.75 26.01 -7.77
C GLU A 91 14.76 25.05 -8.42
N ALA A 92 15.03 24.62 -9.66
CA ALA A 92 14.18 23.69 -10.38
C ALA A 92 14.02 22.35 -9.66
N THR A 93 15.11 21.78 -9.14
CA THR A 93 15.08 20.53 -8.37
C THR A 93 14.30 20.68 -7.05
N THR A 94 14.42 21.83 -6.40
CA THR A 94 13.63 22.14 -5.18
C THR A 94 12.14 22.21 -5.49
N GLN A 95 11.78 22.83 -6.62
CA GLN A 95 10.39 22.88 -7.08
C GLN A 95 9.86 21.46 -7.41
N PHE A 96 10.64 20.62 -8.11
CA PHE A 96 10.31 19.22 -8.36
C PHE A 96 10.13 18.41 -7.06
N ARG A 97 11.03 18.56 -6.09
CA ARG A 97 10.92 17.89 -4.79
C ARG A 97 9.61 18.25 -4.09
N LYS A 98 9.26 19.54 -4.06
CA LYS A 98 8.00 20.03 -3.47
C LYS A 98 6.78 19.45 -4.17
N LEU A 99 6.82 19.33 -5.51
CA LEU A 99 5.75 18.72 -6.30
C LEU A 99 5.53 17.24 -5.91
N LEU A 100 6.62 16.48 -5.77
CA LEU A 100 6.58 15.04 -5.44
C LEU A 100 6.31 14.74 -3.95
N SER A 101 6.51 15.72 -3.07
CA SER A 101 6.30 15.57 -1.62
C SER A 101 4.87 15.91 -1.18
N ILE A 102 3.94 16.16 -2.12
CA ILE A 102 2.51 16.29 -1.80
C ILE A 102 1.98 14.89 -1.47
N GLY A 103 2.07 14.54 -0.19
CA GLY A 103 1.46 13.37 0.45
C GLY A 103 0.78 13.79 1.74
#